data_AF-A0A495YZ78-F1
#
_entry.id   AF-A0A495YZ78-F1
#
_cell.length_a   1.000
_cell.length_b   1.000
_cell.length_c   1.000
_cell.angle_alpha   90.00
_cell.angle_beta   90.00
_cell.angle_gamma   90.00
#
_symmetry.space_group_name_H-M   'P 1'
#
loop_
_entity.id
_entity.type
_entity.pdbx_description
1 polymer ?
#
loop_
_entity_poly.entity_id
_entity_poly.type
_entity_poly.pdbx_seq_one_letter_code
_entity_poly.pdbx_strand_id
1 'polypeptide(L)' 'MNIVEVMQRFPDQEACIAHLEKVRWGNKSSCPHCESPKVVRKSEKGVNRVGR' A
#
# COMPACT_ATOMS: atom_id res chain seq x y z
N MET A 1 17.49 12.56 -1.43
CA MET A 1 16.11 12.48 -1.93
C MET A 1 15.42 13.79 -1.63
N ASN A 2 15.29 14.65 -2.64
CA ASN A 2 14.47 15.85 -2.58
C ASN A 2 13.07 15.57 -3.19
N ILE A 3 12.16 16.54 -3.12
CA ILE A 3 10.81 16.38 -3.67
C ILE A 3 10.77 16.20 -5.19
N VAL A 4 11.69 16.83 -5.93
CA VAL A 4 11.76 16.73 -7.41
C VAL A 4 12.11 15.29 -7.83
N GLU A 5 13.07 14.67 -7.15
CA GLU A 5 13.46 13.27 -7.38
C GLU A 5 12.31 12.30 -7.07
N VAL A 6 11.47 12.62 -6.06
CA VAL A 6 10.27 11.82 -5.72
C VAL A 6 9.25 11.90 -6.85
N MET A 7 8.95 13.10 -7.33
CA MET A 7 7.99 13.31 -8.42
C MET A 7 8.45 12.68 -9.74
N GLN A 8 9.77 12.62 -9.99
CA GLN A 8 10.32 11.92 -11.16
C GLN A 8 10.19 10.40 -11.05
N ARG A 9 10.35 9.83 -9.85
CA ARG A 9 10.19 8.39 -9.60
C ARG A 9 8.72 7.95 -9.57
N PHE A 10 7.82 8.82 -9.12
CA PHE A 10 6.39 8.55 -8.97
C PHE A 10 5.59 9.67 -9.64
N PRO A 11 5.52 9.67 -10.99
CA PRO A 11 4.88 10.74 -11.74
C PRO A 11 3.37 10.79 -11.53
N ASP A 12 2.74 9.67 -11.19
CA ASP A 12 1.32 9.53 -10.95
C ASP A 12 1.03 8.74 -9.66
N GLN A 13 -0.20 8.88 -9.17
CA GLN A 13 -0.65 8.22 -7.94
C GLN A 13 -0.62 6.69 -8.07
N GLU A 14 -0.93 6.15 -9.24
CA GLU A 14 -1.01 4.71 -9.46
C GLU A 14 0.38 4.06 -9.40
N ALA A 15 1.40 4.68 -9.99
CA ALA A 15 2.79 4.29 -9.92
C ALA A 15 3.32 4.31 -8.47
N CYS A 16 2.94 5.34 -7.70
CA CYS A 16 3.27 5.42 -6.29
C CYS A 16 2.61 4.28 -5.49
N ILE A 17 1.32 4.05 -5.69
CA ILE A 17 0.57 2.97 -5.03
C ILE A 17 1.19 1.62 -5.39
N ALA A 18 1.44 1.34 -6.67
CA ALA A 18 2.03 0.08 -7.12
C ALA A 18 3.42 -0.17 -6.51
N HIS A 19 4.25 0.88 -6.40
CA HIS A 19 5.54 0.78 -5.73
C HIS A 19 5.38 0.44 -4.24
N LEU A 20 4.50 1.14 -3.53
CA LEU A 20 4.23 0.88 -2.12
C LEU A 20 3.64 -0.52 -1.89
N GLU A 21 2.72 -0.97 -2.73
CA GLU A 21 2.15 -2.31 -2.67
C GLU A 21 3.24 -3.39 -2.88
N LYS A 22 4.12 -3.18 -3.85
CA LYS A 22 5.26 -4.08 -4.11
C LYS A 22 6.25 -4.12 -2.94
N VAL A 23 6.60 -2.98 -2.36
CA VAL A 23 7.53 -2.92 -1.23
C VAL A 23 6.92 -3.55 0.02
N ARG A 24 5.64 -3.31 0.27
CA ARG A 24 4.97 -3.73 1.50
C ARG A 24 4.55 -5.20 1.49
N TRP A 25 4.08 -5.69 0.35
CA TRP A 25 3.48 -7.02 0.25
C TRP A 25 4.15 -7.92 -0.78
N GLY A 26 5.01 -7.40 -1.66
CA GLY A 26 5.72 -8.18 -2.67
C GLY A 26 4.80 -9.13 -3.41
N ASN A 27 5.07 -10.44 -3.29
CA ASN A 27 4.21 -11.51 -3.82
C ASN A 27 3.26 -12.14 -2.79
N LYS A 28 3.40 -11.81 -1.49
CA LYS A 28 2.60 -12.41 -0.41
C LYS A 28 2.06 -11.32 0.50
N SER A 29 0.78 -11.01 0.32
CA SER A 29 0.05 -10.05 1.12
C SER A 29 -0.42 -10.65 2.45
N SER A 30 0.43 -10.51 3.48
CA SER A 30 0.08 -10.88 4.86
C SER A 30 0.01 -9.64 5.76
N CYS A 31 -0.89 -9.67 6.75
CA CYS A 31 -0.96 -8.61 7.76
C CYS A 31 0.28 -8.69 8.68
N PRO A 32 1.10 -7.63 8.84
CA PRO A 32 2.28 -7.68 9.70
C PRO A 32 1.95 -7.79 11.20
N HIS A 33 0.70 -7.52 11.60
CA HIS A 33 0.27 -7.63 12.99
C HIS A 33 -0.18 -9.05 13.35
N CYS A 34 -0.89 -9.74 12.45
CA CYS A 34 -1.53 -11.02 12.78
C CYS A 34 -1.25 -12.13 11.77
N GLU A 35 -0.35 -11.87 10.81
CA GLU A 35 0.11 -12.80 9.76
C GLU A 35 -0.99 -13.37 8.87
N SER A 36 -2.23 -12.87 9.00
CA SER A 36 -3.37 -13.30 8.21
C SER A 36 -3.14 -13.06 6.71
N PRO A 37 -3.35 -14.06 5.84
CA PRO A 37 -3.29 -13.90 4.39
C PRO A 37 -4.55 -13.25 3.81
N LYS A 38 -5.58 -12.99 4.65
CA LYS A 38 -6.77 -12.26 4.22
C LYS A 38 -6.45 -10.77 4.12
N VAL A 39 -6.16 -10.32 2.91
CA VAL A 39 -6.17 -8.89 2.56
C VAL A 39 -7.54 -8.46 2.06
N VAL A 40 -8.02 -7.34 2.58
CA VAL A 40 -9.21 -6.64 2.09
C VAL A 40 -8.79 -5.25 1.64
N ARG A 41 -9.29 -4.78 0.49
CA ARG A 41 -9.08 -3.38 0.10
C ARG A 41 -9.90 -2.48 1.03
N LYS A 42 -9.29 -1.39 1.47
CA LYS A 42 -9.97 -0.35 2.24
C LYS A 42 -11.04 0.28 1.33
N SER A 43 -12.31 0.00 1.57
CA SER A 43 -13.40 0.77 0.95
C SER A 43 -13.55 2.09 1.71
N GLU A 44 -13.61 3.21 0.99
CA GLU A 44 -13.88 4.53 1.60
C GLU A 44 -15.25 4.57 2.31
N LYS A 45 -16.17 3.69 1.89
CA LYS A 45 -17.41 3.39 2.63
C LYS A 45 -17.07 2.47 3.80
N GLY A 46 -16.90 3.06 4.98
CA GLY A 46 -16.37 2.42 6.18
C GLY A 46 -17.14 1.20 6.66
N VAL A 47 -16.72 0.01 6.24
CA VAL A 47 -17.19 -1.26 6.83
C VAL A 47 -16.08 -2.00 7.57
N ASN A 48 -14.80 -1.75 7.28
CA ASN A 48 -13.70 -2.46 7.96
C ASN A 48 -12.52 -1.51 8.24
N ARG A 49 -12.35 -1.10 9.51
CA ARG A 49 -11.16 -0.37 9.95
C ARG A 49 -9.97 -1.34 9.94
N VAL A 50 -8.96 -1.07 9.12
CA VAL A 50 -7.70 -1.82 9.15
C VAL A 50 -6.78 -1.13 10.14
N GLY A 51 -6.45 -1.82 11.23
CA GLY A 51 -5.64 -1.29 12.34
C GLY A 51 -6.50 -0.74 13.47
N ARG A 52 -6.37 -1.34 14.64
CA ARG A 52 -6.68 -0.68 15.92
C ARG A 52 -5.52 0.24 16.26
#